data_AF-A0A819JK78-F1
#
_entry.id   AF-A0A819JK78-F1
#
_cell.length_a   1.000
_cell.length_b   1.000
_cell.length_c   1.000
_cell.angle_alpha   90.00
_cell.angle_beta   90.00
_cell.angle_gamma   90.00
#
_symmetry.space_group_name_H-M   'P 1'
#
loop_
_entity.id
_entity.type
_entity.pdbx_description
1 polymer ?
#
loop_
_entity_poly.entity_id
_entity_poly.type
_entity_poly.pdbx_seq_one_letter_code
_entity_poly.pdbx_strand_id
1 'polypeptide(L)'
;MHCNVTSIKKHKDEIMARFSDCDILSINETNLKPQQLFSLPGYHIYRNDRQNKQGGGVLLAIRNNIKCFEIFNQTIEDNETLAVQIETFNGFLLIASIYIPPNAKLNCDVFQHLYKINNNCLILGDLNAALCTMGSKKTNAKGYQLQQLLADGFLQCIDNNLMTYARNNYEEKIDWILASQPTLSFIDNVETYPSLGLKEDHRPLTFHLNMSAELKPGSPRLSYNYKTADSKLYRSKLNDLLHKIDINQNITNAHQIETYVKELTESIVSATKTAIPLTNEKIKNFQISRITKNLIESKHRAFRQWKKTNSDANKKEYYNIKHLLNNSLRNDRIERLNRTMASLCANKMNSSKVWATVRKFYNKRMKQSNSGTLSYQNITASTDLEKANLFASYFENEIFIEKPNQLPFQDQVSRQVNLIKKRIKLEKPTNKSKTPPITTKEIKAILKQLPNSAPGPDLIHNRCLKNYTSALVQHLEKIFNAIINLGHIPGEWKKANIILLLKPKKDQKNSSSYRPISLLS
;
A
#
# COMPACT_ATOMS: atom_id res chain seq x y z
N MET A 1 0.36 -9.19 -16.48
CA MET A 1 1.27 -8.75 -17.57
C MET A 1 2.71 -9.01 -17.16
N HIS A 2 3.55 -9.47 -18.08
CA HIS A 2 5.00 -9.63 -17.91
C HIS A 2 5.76 -8.87 -19.01
N CYS A 3 6.90 -8.25 -18.69
CA CYS A 3 7.78 -7.62 -19.68
C CYS A 3 9.21 -7.41 -19.14
N ASN A 4 10.24 -7.77 -19.91
CA ASN A 4 11.58 -7.18 -19.75
C ASN A 4 11.60 -5.79 -20.41
N VAL A 5 12.11 -4.77 -19.71
CA VAL A 5 12.02 -3.37 -20.16
C VAL A 5 13.34 -2.63 -20.27
N THR A 6 14.46 -3.27 -19.94
CA THR A 6 15.85 -2.72 -19.87
C THR A 6 16.04 -1.42 -19.05
N SER A 7 14.99 -0.71 -18.66
CA SER A 7 14.94 0.40 -17.70
C SER A 7 13.49 0.84 -17.50
N ILE A 8 12.91 0.50 -16.36
CA ILE A 8 11.50 0.80 -16.08
C ILE A 8 11.20 2.32 -16.04
N LYS A 9 12.20 3.15 -15.73
CA LYS A 9 12.05 4.61 -15.70
C LYS A 9 11.78 5.21 -17.07
N LYS A 10 12.37 4.64 -18.14
CA LYS A 10 12.18 5.13 -19.52
C LYS A 10 10.77 4.87 -20.01
N HIS A 11 10.17 3.76 -19.57
CA HIS A 11 8.89 3.26 -20.08
C HIS A 11 7.72 3.45 -19.14
N LYS A 12 7.94 4.09 -17.98
CA LYS A 12 6.91 4.30 -16.95
C LYS A 12 5.60 4.85 -17.52
N ASP A 13 5.69 5.90 -18.33
CA ASP A 13 4.50 6.58 -18.88
C ASP A 13 3.73 5.66 -19.85
N GLU A 14 4.44 4.90 -20.70
CA GLU A 14 3.82 3.95 -21.62
C GLU A 14 3.24 2.73 -20.88
N ILE A 15 3.94 2.20 -19.87
CA ILE A 15 3.44 1.10 -19.01
C ILE A 15 2.13 1.53 -18.34
N MET A 16 2.10 2.73 -17.75
CA MET A 16 0.88 3.25 -17.12
C MET A 16 -0.21 3.58 -18.15
N ALA A 17 0.14 3.99 -19.36
CA ALA A 17 -0.84 4.27 -20.40
C ALA A 17 -1.51 2.99 -20.93
N ARG A 18 -0.77 1.88 -21.04
CA ARG A 18 -1.22 0.64 -21.68
C ARG A 18 -1.73 -0.42 -20.71
N PHE A 19 -1.14 -0.47 -19.51
CA PHE A 19 -1.32 -1.59 -18.58
C PHE A 19 -1.72 -1.14 -17.18
N SER A 20 -2.23 0.10 -17.04
CA SER A 20 -2.74 0.58 -15.75
C SER A 20 -4.02 -0.10 -15.30
N ASP A 21 -4.66 -0.90 -16.15
CA ASP A 21 -5.84 -1.70 -15.81
C ASP A 21 -5.47 -3.10 -15.28
N CYS A 22 -4.28 -3.62 -15.60
CA CYS A 22 -3.84 -4.93 -15.15
C CYS A 22 -3.72 -5.00 -13.62
N ASP A 23 -4.05 -6.16 -13.04
CA ASP A 23 -3.93 -6.33 -11.59
C ASP A 23 -2.49 -6.55 -11.12
N ILE A 24 -1.68 -7.18 -11.97
CA ILE A 24 -0.33 -7.63 -11.65
C ILE A 24 0.61 -7.36 -12.83
N LEU A 25 1.72 -6.68 -12.53
CA LEU A 25 2.80 -6.38 -13.46
C LEU A 25 4.09 -7.07 -13.00
N SER A 26 4.64 -7.97 -13.80
CA SER A 26 5.96 -8.58 -13.62
C SER A 26 6.95 -7.92 -14.57
N ILE A 27 7.95 -7.22 -14.03
CA ILE A 27 8.91 -6.45 -14.83
C ILE A 27 10.32 -6.94 -14.56
N ASN A 28 11.04 -7.30 -15.63
CA ASN A 28 12.46 -7.63 -15.57
C ASN A 28 13.34 -6.49 -16.11
N GLU A 29 14.62 -6.51 -15.74
CA GLU A 29 15.60 -5.47 -16.01
C GLU A 29 15.12 -4.07 -15.68
N THR A 30 14.62 -3.91 -14.44
CA THR A 30 14.14 -2.60 -13.99
C THR A 30 15.24 -1.54 -14.02
N ASN A 31 16.51 -1.95 -13.87
CA ASN A 31 17.68 -1.07 -13.76
C ASN A 31 17.54 -0.01 -12.67
N LEU A 32 16.76 -0.33 -11.64
CA LEU A 32 16.68 0.46 -10.43
C LEU A 32 17.78 0.04 -9.45
N LYS A 33 18.17 0.97 -8.56
CA LYS A 33 19.11 0.71 -7.46
C LYS A 33 18.39 0.77 -6.12
N PRO A 34 18.87 0.10 -5.06
CA PRO A 34 18.19 0.07 -3.76
C PRO A 34 17.88 1.47 -3.20
N GLN A 35 18.75 2.45 -3.44
CA GLN A 35 18.57 3.83 -2.96
C GLN A 35 17.59 4.64 -3.83
N GLN A 36 17.25 4.16 -5.02
CA GLN A 36 16.38 4.87 -5.95
C GLN A 36 14.91 4.63 -5.63
N LEU A 37 14.20 5.71 -5.37
CA LEU A 37 12.75 5.71 -5.14
C LEU A 37 11.99 5.54 -6.46
N PHE A 38 11.06 4.58 -6.49
CA PHE A 38 10.23 4.31 -7.65
C PHE A 38 8.81 3.90 -7.23
N SER A 39 7.79 4.46 -7.88
CA SER A 39 6.38 4.16 -7.61
C SER A 39 5.55 4.12 -8.89
N LEU A 40 4.54 3.25 -8.89
CA LEU A 40 3.49 3.16 -9.90
C LEU A 40 2.14 3.49 -9.24
N PRO A 41 1.41 4.51 -9.71
CA PRO A 41 0.09 4.84 -9.16
C PRO A 41 -0.85 3.65 -9.19
N GLY A 42 -1.50 3.34 -8.06
CA GLY A 42 -2.45 2.22 -7.95
C GLY A 42 -1.84 0.88 -7.57
N TYR A 43 -0.51 0.76 -7.53
CA TYR A 43 0.18 -0.49 -7.20
C TYR A 43 1.02 -0.40 -5.94
N HIS A 44 1.12 -1.53 -5.25
CA HIS A 44 2.15 -1.88 -4.30
C HIS A 44 3.30 -2.54 -5.05
N ILE A 45 4.55 -2.21 -4.70
CA ILE A 45 5.73 -2.68 -5.44
C ILE A 45 6.63 -3.51 -4.54
N TYR A 46 6.89 -4.74 -4.96
CA TYR A 46 7.98 -5.60 -4.47
C TYR A 46 9.10 -5.61 -5.50
N ARG A 47 10.36 -5.62 -5.07
CA ARG A 47 11.51 -5.59 -5.97
C ARG A 47 12.72 -6.31 -5.40
N ASN A 48 13.51 -6.90 -6.29
CA ASN A 48 14.85 -7.39 -6.04
C ASN A 48 15.79 -6.61 -6.97
N ASP A 49 16.71 -5.84 -6.41
CA ASP A 49 17.60 -4.96 -7.18
C ASP A 49 19.01 -5.54 -7.28
N ARG A 50 19.56 -5.58 -8.51
CA ARG A 50 20.95 -5.95 -8.71
C ARG A 50 21.90 -4.94 -8.06
N GLN A 51 22.69 -5.44 -7.11
CA GLN A 51 23.79 -4.70 -6.50
C GLN A 51 25.07 -4.88 -7.34
N ASN A 52 25.94 -3.87 -7.34
CA ASN A 52 27.32 -3.94 -7.85
C ASN A 52 27.55 -4.12 -9.36
N LYS A 53 26.52 -4.39 -10.18
CA LYS A 53 26.63 -4.42 -11.66
C LYS A 53 25.58 -3.54 -12.33
N GLN A 54 25.85 -3.14 -13.58
CA GLN A 54 24.86 -2.52 -14.46
C GLN A 54 23.94 -3.61 -15.04
N GLY A 55 22.66 -3.31 -15.29
CA GLY A 55 21.70 -4.31 -15.74
C GLY A 55 20.92 -4.97 -14.60
N GLY A 56 19.83 -5.65 -14.94
CA GLY A 56 19.06 -6.52 -14.03
C GLY A 56 18.06 -5.80 -13.12
N GLY A 57 17.64 -6.55 -12.11
CA GLY A 57 16.58 -6.24 -11.16
C GLY A 57 15.20 -6.70 -11.64
N VAL A 58 14.45 -7.33 -10.74
CA VAL A 58 13.07 -7.78 -10.95
C VAL A 58 12.09 -7.03 -10.07
N LEU A 59 10.87 -6.85 -10.56
CA LEU A 59 9.82 -6.09 -9.87
C LEU A 59 8.45 -6.72 -10.09
N LEU A 60 7.71 -6.93 -9.00
CA LEU A 60 6.29 -7.27 -9.02
C LEU A 60 5.48 -6.08 -8.52
N ALA A 61 4.60 -5.54 -9.36
CA ALA A 61 3.63 -4.52 -8.98
C ALA A 61 2.23 -5.14 -8.88
N ILE A 62 1.62 -5.10 -7.70
CA ILE A 62 0.29 -5.68 -7.43
C ILE A 62 -0.67 -4.56 -7.03
N ARG A 63 -1.92 -4.59 -7.50
CA ARG A 63 -2.91 -3.58 -7.13
C ARG A 63 -3.02 -3.41 -5.62
N ASN A 64 -3.11 -2.14 -5.18
CA ASN A 64 -3.08 -1.81 -3.75
C ASN A 64 -4.20 -2.46 -2.92
N ASN A 65 -5.33 -2.78 -3.54
CA ASN A 65 -6.48 -3.42 -2.89
C ASN A 65 -6.39 -4.94 -2.83
N ILE A 66 -5.42 -5.59 -3.46
CA ILE A 66 -5.26 -7.05 -3.40
C ILE A 66 -4.47 -7.43 -2.14
N LYS A 67 -4.95 -8.43 -1.40
CA LYS A 67 -4.22 -9.03 -0.26
C LYS A 67 -3.06 -9.88 -0.78
N CYS A 68 -1.84 -9.53 -0.34
CA CYS A 68 -0.63 -10.20 -0.78
C CYS A 68 0.56 -9.89 0.15
N PHE A 69 1.57 -10.77 0.14
CA PHE A 69 2.83 -10.62 0.88
C PHE A 69 4.02 -11.30 0.19
N GLU A 70 5.21 -10.70 0.29
CA GLU A 70 6.48 -11.28 -0.21
C GLU A 70 6.80 -12.58 0.54
N ILE A 71 7.10 -13.64 -0.20
CA ILE A 71 7.49 -14.95 0.36
C ILE A 71 8.94 -15.32 0.01
N PHE A 72 9.44 -14.84 -1.13
CA PHE A 72 10.78 -15.13 -1.60
C PHE A 72 11.38 -13.92 -2.32
N ASN A 73 12.60 -13.53 -1.98
CA ASN A 73 13.30 -12.40 -2.60
C ASN A 73 14.80 -12.63 -2.48
N GLN A 74 15.37 -13.37 -3.43
CA GLN A 74 16.77 -13.76 -3.43
C GLN A 74 17.32 -13.84 -4.86
N THR A 75 18.64 -13.74 -4.96
CA THR A 75 19.38 -13.96 -6.20
C THR A 75 20.32 -15.14 -5.95
N ILE A 76 20.05 -16.26 -6.61
CA ILE A 76 20.83 -17.50 -6.49
C ILE A 76 21.50 -17.74 -7.84
N GLU A 77 22.83 -17.82 -7.89
CA GLU A 77 23.58 -18.05 -9.14
C GLU A 77 23.17 -17.09 -10.28
N ASP A 78 23.08 -15.79 -10.00
CA ASP A 78 22.59 -14.75 -10.92
C ASP A 78 21.12 -14.90 -11.40
N ASN A 79 20.35 -15.86 -10.89
CA ASN A 79 18.91 -16.01 -11.14
C ASN A 79 18.16 -15.10 -10.16
N GLU A 80 17.79 -13.91 -10.62
CA GLU A 80 17.11 -12.91 -9.81
C GLU A 80 15.64 -13.28 -9.67
N THR A 81 15.23 -13.59 -8.45
CA THR A 81 13.89 -14.14 -8.21
C THR A 81 13.18 -13.36 -7.12
N LEU A 82 11.91 -13.07 -7.39
CA LEU A 82 11.00 -12.42 -6.46
C LEU A 82 9.65 -13.12 -6.54
N ALA A 83 9.12 -13.60 -5.42
CA ALA A 83 7.81 -14.22 -5.35
C ALA A 83 6.93 -13.61 -4.25
N VAL A 84 5.65 -13.48 -4.58
CA VAL A 84 4.60 -12.95 -3.70
C VAL A 84 3.46 -13.95 -3.68
N GLN A 85 2.91 -14.21 -2.49
CA GLN A 85 1.65 -14.94 -2.35
C GLN A 85 0.48 -13.97 -2.40
N ILE A 86 -0.53 -14.32 -3.19
CA ILE A 86 -1.82 -13.64 -3.28
C ILE A 86 -2.87 -14.50 -2.59
N GLU A 87 -3.63 -13.90 -1.70
CA GLU A 87 -4.82 -14.54 -1.12
C GLU A 87 -5.93 -14.54 -2.17
N THR A 88 -6.53 -15.71 -2.39
CA THR A 88 -7.68 -15.93 -3.26
C THR A 88 -8.77 -16.60 -2.46
N PHE A 89 -10.01 -16.60 -2.95
CA PHE A 89 -11.11 -17.30 -2.26
C PHE A 89 -10.88 -18.81 -2.12
N ASN A 90 -9.96 -19.39 -2.91
CA ASN A 90 -9.65 -20.82 -2.91
C ASN A 90 -8.27 -21.12 -2.32
N GLY A 91 -7.74 -20.24 -1.46
CA GLY A 91 -6.42 -20.38 -0.84
C GLY A 91 -5.38 -19.42 -1.45
N PHE A 92 -4.11 -19.83 -1.47
CA PHE A 92 -3.02 -18.96 -1.90
C PHE A 92 -2.56 -19.28 -3.32
N LEU A 93 -2.28 -18.25 -4.11
CA LEU A 93 -1.58 -18.33 -5.39
C LEU A 93 -0.19 -17.70 -5.24
N LEU A 94 0.86 -18.44 -5.58
CA LEU A 94 2.22 -17.90 -5.63
C LEU A 94 2.53 -17.34 -7.01
N ILE A 95 2.93 -16.08 -7.08
CA ILE A 95 3.36 -15.44 -8.33
C ILE A 95 4.82 -15.04 -8.20
N ALA A 96 5.65 -15.58 -9.10
CA ALA A 96 7.08 -15.29 -9.15
C ALA A 96 7.45 -14.52 -10.43
N SER A 97 8.39 -13.59 -10.27
CA SER A 97 9.11 -12.92 -11.35
C SER A 97 10.57 -13.38 -11.31
N ILE A 98 11.07 -13.94 -12.41
CA ILE A 98 12.45 -14.43 -12.52
C ILE A 98 13.13 -13.76 -13.69
N TYR A 99 14.37 -13.30 -13.49
CA TYR A 99 15.24 -12.87 -14.58
C TYR A 99 16.55 -13.66 -14.54
N ILE A 100 16.90 -14.26 -15.68
CA ILE A 100 18.14 -15.01 -15.85
C ILE A 100 18.97 -14.35 -16.96
N PRO A 101 20.10 -13.71 -16.63
CA PRO A 101 20.97 -13.08 -17.62
C PRO A 101 21.41 -14.05 -18.74
N PRO A 102 21.70 -13.54 -19.95
CA PRO A 102 22.15 -14.37 -21.08
C PRO A 102 23.32 -15.31 -20.73
N ASN A 103 24.29 -14.81 -19.97
CA ASN A 103 25.52 -15.53 -19.60
C ASN A 103 25.39 -16.37 -18.31
N ALA A 104 24.27 -16.29 -17.60
CA ALA A 104 24.03 -17.08 -16.39
C ALA A 104 23.45 -18.46 -16.77
N LYS A 105 23.69 -19.46 -15.90
CA LYS A 105 23.04 -20.77 -16.01
C LYS A 105 21.63 -20.69 -15.45
N LEU A 106 20.70 -21.45 -16.02
CA LEU A 106 19.38 -21.63 -15.43
C LEU A 106 19.52 -22.59 -14.24
N ASN A 107 19.10 -22.14 -13.06
CA ASN A 107 19.10 -22.95 -11.85
C ASN A 107 17.71 -23.58 -11.65
N CYS A 108 17.59 -24.88 -11.92
CA CYS A 108 16.31 -25.61 -11.81
C CYS A 108 15.80 -25.71 -10.37
N ASP A 109 16.70 -25.70 -9.38
CA ASP A 109 16.35 -25.83 -7.95
C ASP A 109 15.51 -24.64 -7.49
N VAL A 110 15.72 -23.45 -8.05
CA VAL A 110 14.89 -22.27 -7.77
C VAL A 110 13.41 -22.52 -8.12
N PHE A 111 13.13 -23.12 -9.27
CA PHE A 111 11.77 -23.42 -9.71
C PHE A 111 11.14 -24.52 -8.86
N GLN A 112 11.90 -25.57 -8.55
CA GLN A 112 11.44 -26.65 -7.66
C GLN A 112 11.16 -26.11 -6.25
N HIS A 113 11.99 -25.19 -5.75
CA HIS A 113 11.80 -24.55 -4.45
C HIS A 113 10.52 -23.70 -4.43
N LEU A 114 10.28 -22.88 -5.46
CA LEU A 114 9.04 -22.11 -5.59
C LEU A 114 7.80 -23.01 -5.62
N TYR A 115 7.86 -24.13 -6.36
CA TYR A 115 6.78 -25.12 -6.39
C TYR A 115 6.56 -25.81 -5.04
N LYS A 116 7.63 -26.10 -4.28
CA LYS A 116 7.55 -26.64 -2.92
C LYS A 116 6.95 -25.65 -1.92
N ILE A 117 7.21 -24.35 -2.08
CA ILE A 117 6.58 -23.31 -1.26
C ILE A 117 5.06 -23.30 -1.48
N ASN A 118 4.62 -23.35 -2.74
CA ASN A 118 3.22 -23.46 -3.09
C ASN A 118 3.08 -24.09 -4.50
N ASN A 119 2.39 -25.22 -4.58
CA ASN A 119 2.16 -25.94 -5.83
C ASN A 119 1.05 -25.30 -6.69
N ASN A 120 0.33 -24.31 -6.18
CA ASN A 120 -0.52 -23.39 -6.94
C ASN A 120 0.32 -22.14 -7.27
N CYS A 121 1.07 -22.20 -8.36
CA CYS A 121 2.04 -21.17 -8.72
C CYS A 121 2.04 -20.78 -10.19
N LEU A 122 2.50 -19.55 -10.42
CA LEU A 122 2.69 -18.91 -11.71
C LEU A 122 4.06 -18.20 -11.72
N ILE A 123 4.92 -18.58 -12.65
CA ILE A 123 6.27 -18.05 -12.78
C ILE A 123 6.37 -17.32 -14.12
N LEU A 124 6.79 -16.06 -14.05
CA LEU A 124 6.88 -15.15 -15.19
C LEU A 124 8.32 -14.65 -15.31
N GLY A 125 8.90 -14.64 -16.51
CA GLY A 125 10.27 -14.18 -16.60
C GLY A 125 10.91 -14.23 -17.98
N ASP A 126 11.91 -13.36 -18.16
CA ASP A 126 12.93 -13.52 -19.18
C ASP A 126 13.99 -14.50 -18.67
N LEU A 127 13.88 -15.74 -19.15
CA LEU A 127 14.78 -16.83 -18.77
C LEU A 127 15.99 -16.90 -19.72
N ASN A 128 15.99 -16.11 -20.81
CA ASN A 128 16.97 -16.24 -21.89
C ASN A 128 17.11 -17.70 -22.39
N ALA A 129 16.04 -18.48 -22.29
CA ALA A 129 15.97 -19.89 -22.65
C ALA A 129 15.18 -20.03 -23.96
N ALA A 130 15.83 -20.51 -25.01
CA ALA A 130 15.22 -20.66 -26.34
C ALA A 130 14.92 -22.14 -26.60
N LEU A 131 13.70 -22.47 -27.00
CA LEU A 131 13.26 -23.85 -27.28
C LEU A 131 12.77 -23.98 -28.72
N CYS A 132 13.32 -24.93 -29.48
CA CYS A 132 12.90 -25.18 -30.86
C CYS A 132 11.45 -25.66 -30.96
N THR A 133 10.99 -26.45 -29.99
CA THR A 133 9.62 -26.96 -29.90
C THR A 133 8.57 -25.86 -29.70
N MET A 134 9.00 -24.66 -29.33
CA MET A 134 8.17 -23.49 -29.04
C MET A 134 8.48 -22.32 -29.99
N GLY A 135 8.95 -22.64 -31.20
CA GLY A 135 9.11 -21.68 -32.29
C GLY A 135 10.50 -21.05 -32.45
N SER A 136 11.41 -21.17 -31.47
CA SER A 136 12.77 -20.65 -31.62
C SER A 136 13.56 -21.43 -32.69
N LYS A 137 14.55 -20.80 -33.33
CA LYS A 137 15.31 -21.45 -34.42
C LYS A 137 16.11 -22.67 -33.96
N LYS A 138 16.67 -22.61 -32.75
CA LYS A 138 17.46 -23.67 -32.13
C LYS A 138 17.21 -23.66 -30.62
N THR A 139 17.33 -24.84 -29.99
CA THR A 139 17.35 -24.93 -28.54
C THR A 139 18.72 -24.54 -28.02
N ASN A 140 18.79 -23.55 -27.12
CA ASN A 140 20.04 -23.16 -26.47
C ASN A 140 20.27 -23.98 -25.18
N ALA A 141 21.43 -23.85 -24.55
CA ALA A 141 21.76 -24.62 -23.33
C ALA A 141 20.70 -24.48 -22.22
N LYS A 142 20.23 -23.25 -21.98
CA LYS A 142 19.14 -22.98 -21.01
C LYS A 142 17.79 -23.54 -21.46
N GLY A 143 17.54 -23.59 -22.77
CA GLY A 143 16.37 -24.22 -23.35
C GLY A 143 16.31 -25.72 -23.06
N TYR A 144 17.44 -26.42 -23.13
CA TYR A 144 17.51 -27.84 -22.73
C TYR A 144 17.25 -28.02 -21.24
N GLN A 145 17.79 -27.15 -20.37
CA GLN A 145 17.52 -27.19 -18.93
C GLN A 145 16.03 -26.92 -18.64
N LEU A 146 15.43 -25.94 -19.31
CA LEU A 146 14.00 -25.65 -19.18
C LEU A 146 13.15 -26.82 -19.69
N GLN A 147 13.55 -27.47 -20.79
CA GLN A 147 12.85 -28.64 -21.33
C GLN A 147 12.86 -29.82 -20.35
N GLN A 148 13.99 -30.07 -19.68
CA GLN A 148 14.08 -31.09 -18.62
C GLN A 148 13.12 -30.76 -17.46
N LEU A 149 13.11 -29.51 -17.02
CA LEU A 149 12.22 -29.05 -15.95
C LEU A 149 10.74 -29.20 -16.32
N LEU A 150 10.37 -28.96 -17.58
CA LEU A 150 9.00 -29.15 -18.06
C LEU A 150 8.63 -30.64 -18.20
N ALA A 151 9.60 -31.51 -18.48
CA ALA A 151 9.39 -32.96 -18.60
C ALA A 151 8.96 -33.61 -17.28
N ASP A 152 9.38 -33.04 -16.13
CA ASP A 152 8.96 -33.47 -14.80
C ASP A 152 7.45 -33.23 -14.52
N GLY A 153 6.76 -32.45 -15.37
CA GLY A 153 5.30 -32.31 -15.38
C GLY A 153 4.69 -31.39 -14.31
N PHE A 154 5.47 -30.89 -13.35
CA PHE A 154 4.98 -30.01 -12.27
C PHE A 154 4.73 -28.57 -12.74
N LEU A 155 5.41 -28.13 -13.81
CA LEU A 155 5.19 -26.85 -14.48
C LEU A 155 4.94 -27.07 -15.97
N GLN A 156 4.06 -26.27 -16.54
CA GLN A 156 3.78 -26.22 -17.97
C GLN A 156 4.01 -24.83 -18.52
N CYS A 157 4.49 -24.76 -19.76
CA CYS A 157 4.66 -23.53 -20.50
C CYS A 157 3.35 -23.14 -21.20
N ILE A 158 2.97 -21.87 -21.07
CA ILE A 158 1.82 -21.27 -21.76
C ILE A 158 2.32 -20.36 -22.87
N ASP A 159 1.75 -20.50 -24.07
CA ASP A 159 2.24 -19.85 -25.28
C ASP A 159 1.11 -19.38 -26.21
N ASN A 160 1.38 -18.33 -26.99
CA ASN A 160 0.62 -17.89 -28.16
C ASN A 160 1.43 -17.94 -29.48
N ASN A 161 2.57 -18.63 -29.47
CA ASN A 161 3.51 -18.87 -30.57
C ASN A 161 4.16 -17.61 -31.18
N LEU A 162 4.08 -16.46 -30.50
CA LEU A 162 4.74 -15.23 -30.94
C LEU A 162 6.08 -15.02 -30.26
N MET A 163 7.08 -14.61 -31.04
CA MET A 163 8.41 -14.26 -30.55
C MET A 163 8.34 -13.07 -29.60
N THR A 164 9.02 -13.18 -28.45
CA THR A 164 8.99 -12.18 -27.38
C THR A 164 10.17 -11.21 -27.43
N TYR A 165 11.26 -11.60 -28.11
CA TYR A 165 12.44 -10.77 -28.33
C TYR A 165 12.65 -10.51 -29.82
N ALA A 166 13.05 -9.28 -30.18
CA ALA A 166 13.40 -8.93 -31.55
C ALA A 166 14.45 -7.81 -31.63
N ARG A 167 15.57 -8.08 -32.30
CA ARG A 167 16.65 -7.12 -32.56
C ARG A 167 17.32 -7.37 -33.91
N ASN A 168 17.55 -6.33 -34.72
CA ASN A 168 18.32 -6.43 -35.97
C ASN A 168 17.95 -7.64 -36.86
N ASN A 169 16.64 -7.85 -37.11
CA ASN A 169 16.07 -9.00 -37.87
C ASN A 169 16.22 -10.39 -37.23
N TYR A 170 16.78 -10.48 -36.03
CA TYR A 170 16.71 -11.66 -35.19
C TYR A 170 15.47 -11.58 -34.31
N GLU A 171 14.67 -12.64 -34.28
CA GLU A 171 13.57 -12.81 -33.34
C GLU A 171 13.75 -14.15 -32.62
N GLU A 172 13.47 -14.16 -31.33
CA GLU A 172 13.53 -15.36 -30.50
C GLU A 172 12.47 -15.31 -29.42
N LYS A 173 12.08 -16.48 -28.92
CA LYS A 173 11.22 -16.59 -27.75
C LYS A 173 12.06 -16.96 -26.52
N ILE A 174 12.10 -16.03 -25.58
CA ILE A 174 12.91 -16.14 -24.34
C ILE A 174 12.19 -15.68 -23.07
N ASP A 175 11.04 -15.03 -23.22
CA ASP A 175 10.17 -14.64 -22.13
C ASP A 175 9.05 -15.69 -21.97
N TRP A 176 8.88 -16.20 -20.75
CA TRP A 176 8.04 -17.38 -20.48
C TRP A 176 6.99 -17.11 -19.42
N ILE A 177 5.84 -17.77 -19.60
CA ILE A 177 4.78 -17.94 -18.61
C ILE A 177 4.74 -19.43 -18.26
N LEU A 178 5.14 -19.78 -17.04
CA LEU A 178 5.12 -21.14 -16.54
C LEU A 178 4.08 -21.25 -15.44
N ALA A 179 3.18 -22.22 -15.53
CA ALA A 179 2.12 -22.43 -14.54
C ALA A 179 2.11 -23.87 -14.06
N SER A 180 1.79 -24.09 -12.80
CA SER A 180 1.51 -25.43 -12.29
C SER A 180 0.15 -25.94 -12.75
N GLN A 181 -0.08 -27.25 -12.67
CA GLN A 181 -1.36 -27.87 -13.06
C GLN A 181 -2.60 -27.20 -12.46
N PRO A 182 -2.65 -26.88 -11.14
CA PRO A 182 -3.82 -26.23 -10.55
C PRO A 182 -4.09 -24.82 -11.10
N THR A 183 -3.05 -24.10 -11.51
CA THR A 183 -3.14 -22.73 -12.02
C THR A 183 -3.49 -22.69 -13.50
N LEU A 184 -3.05 -23.69 -14.26
CA LEU A 184 -3.10 -23.70 -15.72
C LEU A 184 -4.52 -23.53 -16.28
N SER A 185 -5.51 -24.19 -15.67
CA SER A 185 -6.92 -24.13 -16.09
C SER A 185 -7.55 -22.75 -15.94
N PHE A 186 -6.94 -21.84 -15.17
CA PHE A 186 -7.44 -20.48 -14.96
C PHE A 186 -6.80 -19.46 -15.91
N ILE A 187 -5.88 -19.86 -16.77
CA ILE A 187 -5.17 -18.94 -17.65
C ILE A 187 -5.77 -18.96 -19.05
N ASP A 188 -6.17 -17.79 -19.55
CA ASP A 188 -6.62 -17.61 -20.93
C ASP A 188 -6.12 -16.29 -21.54
N ASN A 189 -6.50 -16.04 -22.79
CA ASN A 189 -6.25 -14.78 -23.50
C ASN A 189 -4.77 -14.34 -23.50
N VAL A 190 -3.87 -15.29 -23.72
CA VAL A 190 -2.42 -15.05 -23.76
C VAL A 190 -2.07 -14.29 -25.03
N GLU A 191 -1.55 -13.08 -24.88
CA GLU A 191 -1.28 -12.17 -25.98
C GLU A 191 0.10 -11.50 -25.87
N THR A 192 0.79 -11.42 -27.01
CA THR A 192 2.07 -10.74 -27.15
C THR A 192 1.84 -9.35 -27.72
N TYR A 193 2.12 -8.36 -26.91
CA TYR A 193 1.92 -6.96 -27.23
C TYR A 193 3.15 -6.36 -27.94
N PRO A 194 2.98 -5.27 -28.71
CA PRO A 194 4.12 -4.59 -29.33
C PRO A 194 5.07 -3.97 -28.28
N SER A 195 6.36 -3.93 -28.60
CA SER A 195 7.42 -3.49 -27.67
C SER A 195 7.22 -2.06 -27.17
N LEU A 196 7.73 -1.79 -25.97
CA LEU A 196 7.69 -0.47 -25.33
C LEU A 196 8.73 0.49 -25.96
N GLY A 197 8.49 1.79 -25.87
CA GLY A 197 9.41 2.81 -26.36
C GLY A 197 9.73 2.69 -27.85
N LEU A 198 10.89 3.20 -28.28
CA LEU A 198 11.38 3.07 -29.66
C LEU A 198 12.34 1.90 -29.83
N LYS A 199 13.24 1.71 -28.86
CA LYS A 199 14.42 0.84 -28.93
C LYS A 199 14.35 -0.39 -28.02
N GLU A 200 13.16 -0.75 -27.49
CA GLU A 200 13.05 -2.00 -26.74
C GLU A 200 12.88 -3.19 -27.68
N ASP A 201 13.69 -4.21 -27.37
CA ASP A 201 13.75 -5.47 -28.10
C ASP A 201 12.72 -6.47 -27.58
N HIS A 202 12.33 -6.37 -26.30
CA HIS A 202 11.34 -7.26 -25.68
C HIS A 202 9.90 -6.78 -25.88
N ARG A 203 8.99 -7.75 -25.94
CA ARG A 203 7.56 -7.58 -26.16
C ARG A 203 6.80 -8.01 -24.90
N PRO A 204 5.88 -7.18 -24.37
CA PRO A 204 5.09 -7.56 -23.21
C PRO A 204 4.19 -8.76 -23.49
N LEU A 205 4.05 -9.64 -22.51
CA LEU A 205 3.07 -10.72 -22.47
C LEU A 205 1.92 -10.35 -21.55
N THR A 206 0.69 -10.54 -22.00
CA THR A 206 -0.52 -10.41 -21.18
C THR A 206 -1.32 -11.70 -21.23
N PHE A 207 -2.08 -11.96 -20.18
CA PHE A 207 -2.98 -13.09 -20.07
C PHE A 207 -4.01 -12.72 -19.01
N HIS A 208 -5.18 -13.35 -19.04
CA HIS A 208 -6.11 -13.28 -17.93
C HIS A 208 -5.91 -14.47 -17.03
N LEU A 209 -6.10 -14.22 -15.74
CA LEU A 209 -6.11 -15.24 -14.72
C LEU A 209 -7.51 -15.19 -14.10
N ASN A 210 -8.33 -16.19 -14.41
CA ASN A 210 -9.73 -16.30 -14.00
C ASN A 210 -9.86 -16.76 -12.54
N MET A 211 -9.09 -16.13 -11.65
CA MET A 211 -9.09 -16.37 -10.21
C MET A 211 -9.50 -15.10 -9.48
N SER A 212 -10.37 -15.27 -8.49
CA SER A 212 -10.82 -14.15 -7.67
C SER A 212 -9.91 -13.97 -6.46
N ALA A 213 -9.16 -12.86 -6.45
CA ALA A 213 -8.30 -12.48 -5.34
C ALA A 213 -9.11 -11.91 -4.17
N GLU A 214 -8.68 -12.21 -2.96
CA GLU A 214 -9.20 -11.52 -1.78
C GLU A 214 -8.76 -10.07 -1.79
N LEU A 215 -9.74 -9.19 -1.63
CA LEU A 215 -9.48 -7.77 -1.54
C LEU A 215 -9.24 -7.41 -0.07
N LYS A 216 -8.22 -6.57 0.16
CA LYS A 216 -8.03 -5.89 1.44
C LYS A 216 -9.35 -5.23 1.79
N PRO A 217 -9.81 -5.31 3.06
CA PRO A 217 -11.07 -4.76 3.48
C PRO A 217 -11.26 -3.38 2.85
N GLY A 218 -12.22 -3.32 1.94
CA GLY A 218 -12.50 -2.15 1.14
C GLY A 218 -13.16 -1.11 2.03
N SER A 219 -12.40 -0.49 2.90
CA SER A 219 -12.63 0.92 3.10
C SER A 219 -11.78 1.60 2.02
N PRO A 220 -12.37 2.12 0.92
CA PRO A 220 -11.89 3.45 0.53
C PRO A 220 -11.80 4.19 1.86
N ARG A 221 -10.64 4.76 2.23
CA ARG A 221 -10.55 5.52 3.48
C ARG A 221 -11.64 6.57 3.36
N LEU A 222 -12.81 6.28 3.93
CA LEU A 222 -14.01 7.08 3.84
C LEU A 222 -13.69 8.19 4.79
N SER A 223 -12.98 9.16 4.25
CA SER A 223 -12.53 10.30 5.01
C SER A 223 -13.65 11.30 4.93
N TYR A 224 -14.12 11.71 6.10
CA TYR A 224 -15.04 12.83 6.22
C TYR A 224 -14.47 14.05 5.50
N ASN A 225 -15.22 14.56 4.54
CA ASN A 225 -14.83 15.77 3.84
C ASN A 225 -15.27 17.00 4.65
N TYR A 226 -14.46 17.33 5.64
CA TYR A 226 -14.65 18.50 6.48
C TYR A 226 -14.64 19.84 5.72
N LYS A 227 -14.23 19.88 4.44
CA LYS A 227 -14.31 21.12 3.64
C LYS A 227 -15.72 21.40 3.13
N THR A 228 -16.52 20.36 2.94
CA THR A 228 -17.92 20.43 2.49
C THR A 228 -18.87 20.05 3.63
N ALA A 229 -18.41 20.18 4.88
CA ALA A 229 -19.21 19.89 6.06
C ALA A 229 -20.33 20.93 6.21
N ASP A 230 -21.55 20.47 6.47
CA ASP A 230 -22.63 21.37 6.88
C ASP A 230 -22.55 21.61 8.40
N SER A 231 -21.88 22.69 8.77
CA SER A 231 -21.71 23.07 10.17
C SER A 231 -23.03 23.37 10.88
N LYS A 232 -24.06 23.83 10.17
CA LYS A 232 -25.37 24.15 10.78
C LYS A 232 -26.13 22.87 11.07
N LEU A 233 -26.19 21.95 10.10
CA LEU A 233 -26.80 20.64 10.26
C LEU A 233 -26.12 19.84 11.38
N TYR A 234 -24.78 19.86 11.42
CA TYR A 234 -24.01 19.22 12.48
C TYR A 234 -24.42 19.72 13.87
N ARG A 235 -24.47 21.05 14.07
CA ARG A 235 -24.81 21.66 15.36
C ARG A 235 -26.25 21.38 15.76
N SER A 236 -27.19 21.48 14.81
CA SER A 236 -28.61 21.16 15.06
C SER A 236 -28.75 19.72 15.52
N LYS A 237 -28.21 18.77 14.73
CA LYS A 237 -28.33 17.35 15.04
C LYS A 237 -27.64 16.97 16.35
N LEU A 238 -26.47 17.57 16.62
CA LEU A 238 -25.76 17.35 17.86
C LEU A 238 -26.58 17.84 19.05
N ASN A 239 -27.15 19.05 19.01
CA ASN A 239 -28.04 19.53 20.07
C ASN A 239 -29.23 18.61 20.28
N ASP A 240 -29.92 18.18 19.21
CA ASP A 240 -31.09 17.29 19.31
C ASP A 240 -30.75 15.96 19.99
N LEU A 241 -29.54 15.44 19.77
CA LEU A 241 -29.07 14.21 20.39
C LEU A 241 -28.66 14.43 21.85
N LEU A 242 -27.93 15.51 22.13
CA LEU A 242 -27.47 15.84 23.48
C LEU A 242 -28.63 16.20 24.42
N HIS A 243 -29.70 16.83 23.93
CA HIS A 243 -30.90 17.11 24.74
C HIS A 243 -31.61 15.85 25.23
N LYS A 244 -31.34 14.67 24.63
CA LYS A 244 -31.87 13.38 25.11
C LYS A 244 -31.06 12.82 26.28
N ILE A 245 -29.84 13.31 26.49
CA ILE A 245 -28.98 12.92 27.60
C ILE A 245 -29.33 13.83 28.77
N ASP A 246 -29.78 13.27 29.88
CA ASP A 246 -30.14 14.06 31.06
C ASP A 246 -28.88 14.72 31.66
N ILE A 247 -28.76 16.03 31.46
CA ILE A 247 -27.65 16.81 32.00
C ILE A 247 -27.72 16.96 33.52
N ASN A 248 -28.87 16.71 34.15
CA ASN A 248 -29.03 16.81 35.60
C ASN A 248 -28.78 15.48 36.32
N GLN A 249 -28.61 14.37 35.59
CA GLN A 249 -28.33 13.05 36.15
C GLN A 249 -27.11 13.08 37.08
N ASN A 250 -27.25 12.66 38.34
CA ASN A 250 -26.12 12.59 39.26
C ASN A 250 -25.19 11.41 38.92
N ILE A 251 -23.93 11.72 38.61
CA ILE A 251 -22.89 10.73 38.34
C ILE A 251 -22.14 10.47 39.64
N THR A 252 -22.37 9.31 40.25
CA THR A 252 -21.85 8.93 41.57
C THR A 252 -20.88 7.75 41.53
N ASN A 253 -20.77 7.05 40.41
CA ASN A 253 -19.88 5.90 40.27
C ASN A 253 -19.22 5.79 38.87
N ALA A 254 -18.21 4.92 38.79
CA ALA A 254 -17.44 4.67 37.58
C ALA A 254 -18.27 4.15 36.40
N HIS A 255 -19.26 3.28 36.66
CA HIS A 255 -20.10 2.71 35.60
C HIS A 255 -20.94 3.79 34.90
N GLN A 256 -21.46 4.76 35.66
CA GLN A 256 -22.19 5.90 35.11
C GLN A 256 -21.29 6.79 34.25
N ILE A 257 -20.00 6.98 34.61
CA ILE A 257 -19.05 7.69 33.76
C ILE A 257 -18.89 6.99 32.41
N GLU A 258 -18.69 5.67 32.40
CA GLU A 258 -18.52 4.90 31.16
C GLU A 258 -19.75 5.02 30.24
N THR A 259 -20.95 4.83 30.80
CA THR A 259 -22.21 4.95 30.05
C THR A 259 -22.39 6.36 29.48
N TYR A 260 -22.15 7.40 30.30
CA TYR A 260 -22.30 8.78 29.89
C TYR A 260 -21.34 9.16 28.75
N VAL A 261 -20.08 8.73 28.85
CA VAL A 261 -19.06 8.96 27.80
C VAL A 261 -19.41 8.22 26.52
N LYS A 262 -19.96 7.01 26.64
CA LYS A 262 -20.42 6.24 25.48
C LYS A 262 -21.55 6.98 24.75
N GLU A 263 -22.58 7.43 25.46
CA GLU A 263 -23.71 8.18 24.88
C GLU A 263 -23.26 9.49 24.22
N LEU A 264 -22.34 10.21 24.89
CA LEU A 264 -21.75 11.44 24.36
C LEU A 264 -20.97 11.18 23.05
N THR A 265 -20.16 10.12 23.04
CA THR A 265 -19.38 9.69 21.88
C THR A 265 -20.29 9.32 20.71
N GLU A 266 -21.31 8.49 20.97
CA GLU A 266 -22.29 8.08 19.96
C GLU A 266 -23.05 9.28 19.37
N SER A 267 -23.40 10.26 20.21
CA SER A 267 -24.06 11.50 19.78
C SER A 267 -23.18 12.32 18.83
N ILE A 268 -21.90 12.50 19.17
CA ILE A 268 -20.93 13.23 18.33
C ILE A 268 -20.69 12.50 17.01
N VAL A 269 -20.50 11.18 17.06
CA VAL A 269 -20.26 10.35 15.86
C VAL A 269 -21.49 10.32 14.95
N SER A 270 -22.69 10.23 15.51
CA SER A 270 -23.96 10.24 14.75
C SER A 270 -24.21 11.58 14.06
N ALA A 271 -24.00 12.70 14.76
CA ALA A 271 -24.06 14.03 14.17
C ALA A 271 -23.02 14.21 13.05
N THR A 272 -21.81 13.67 13.24
CA THR A 272 -20.73 13.68 12.24
C THR A 272 -21.14 12.92 10.97
N LYS A 273 -21.66 11.69 11.12
CA LYS A 273 -22.14 10.85 10.01
C LYS A 273 -23.25 11.53 9.20
N THR A 274 -24.13 12.26 9.87
CA THR A 274 -25.27 12.93 9.24
C THR A 274 -24.86 14.16 8.46
N ALA A 275 -23.97 14.98 9.02
CA ALA A 275 -23.70 16.33 8.51
C ALA A 275 -22.44 16.45 7.64
N ILE A 276 -21.57 15.43 7.66
CA ILE A 276 -20.28 15.49 6.97
C ILE A 276 -20.21 14.38 5.93
N PRO A 277 -20.19 14.72 4.62
CA PRO A 277 -20.18 13.71 3.57
C PRO A 277 -18.85 12.96 3.58
N LEU A 278 -18.95 11.65 3.35
CA LEU A 278 -17.78 10.81 3.13
C LEU A 278 -17.24 11.05 1.73
N THR A 279 -15.92 11.16 1.60
CA THR A 279 -15.26 11.16 0.31
C THR A 279 -14.49 9.88 0.10
N ASN A 280 -14.71 9.26 -1.05
CA ASN A 280 -13.82 8.23 -1.55
C ASN A 280 -12.49 8.89 -1.93
N GLU A 281 -11.37 8.39 -1.40
CA GLU A 281 -10.08 8.69 -2.00
C GLU A 281 -10.11 8.18 -3.45
N LYS A 282 -10.35 9.09 -4.41
CA LYS A 282 -10.22 8.75 -5.83
C LYS A 282 -8.77 8.36 -6.07
N ILE A 283 -8.51 7.09 -6.40
CA ILE A 283 -7.25 6.69 -6.99
C ILE A 283 -7.11 7.54 -8.25
N LYS A 284 -6.11 8.42 -8.29
CA LYS A 284 -5.87 9.25 -9.46
C LYS A 284 -5.31 8.34 -10.55
N ASN A 285 -6.16 7.95 -11.48
CA ASN A 285 -5.75 7.19 -12.66
C ASN A 285 -4.75 8.01 -13.48
N PHE A 286 -3.82 7.31 -14.11
CA PHE A 286 -2.87 7.92 -15.02
C PHE A 286 -3.64 8.42 -16.25
N GLN A 287 -3.85 9.74 -16.34
CA GLN A 287 -4.58 10.35 -17.45
C GLN A 287 -3.66 10.52 -18.66
N ILE A 288 -4.12 10.10 -19.83
CA ILE A 288 -3.51 10.32 -21.15
C ILE A 288 -4.50 11.07 -22.05
N SER A 289 -4.01 11.73 -23.09
CA SER A 289 -4.89 12.36 -24.07
C SER A 289 -5.62 11.32 -24.92
N ARG A 290 -6.75 11.73 -25.52
CA ARG A 290 -7.50 10.89 -26.47
C ARG A 290 -6.63 10.47 -27.67
N ILE A 291 -5.73 11.36 -28.12
CA ILE A 291 -4.78 11.09 -29.19
C ILE A 291 -3.84 9.95 -28.80
N THR A 292 -3.22 10.04 -27.62
CA THR A 292 -2.34 8.98 -27.10
C THR A 292 -3.09 7.64 -26.99
N LYS A 293 -4.34 7.64 -26.50
CA LYS A 293 -5.16 6.42 -26.42
C LYS A 293 -5.39 5.80 -27.80
N ASN A 294 -5.80 6.60 -28.79
CA ASN A 294 -6.00 6.12 -30.16
C ASN A 294 -4.70 5.58 -30.79
N LEU A 295 -3.55 6.19 -30.49
CA LEU A 295 -2.24 5.74 -30.96
C LEU A 295 -1.81 4.41 -30.33
N ILE A 296 -2.17 4.14 -29.07
CA ILE A 296 -1.95 2.84 -28.42
C ILE A 296 -2.73 1.74 -29.13
N GLU A 297 -4.04 1.97 -29.36
CA GLU A 297 -4.91 1.02 -30.04
C GLU A 297 -4.45 0.79 -31.49
N SER A 298 -4.07 1.86 -32.19
CA SER A 298 -3.57 1.78 -33.58
C SER A 298 -2.22 1.09 -33.66
N LYS A 299 -1.31 1.33 -32.69
CA LYS A 299 -0.03 0.60 -32.60
C LYS A 299 -0.26 -0.90 -32.44
N HIS A 300 -1.23 -1.29 -31.61
CA HIS A 300 -1.57 -2.68 -31.41
C HIS A 300 -2.15 -3.32 -32.69
N ARG A 301 -3.12 -2.65 -33.34
CA ARG A 301 -3.70 -3.12 -34.61
C ARG A 301 -2.66 -3.26 -35.71
N ALA A 302 -1.82 -2.24 -35.92
CA ALA A 302 -0.77 -2.26 -36.92
C ALA A 302 0.27 -3.37 -36.67
N PHE A 303 0.60 -3.64 -35.39
CA PHE A 303 1.49 -4.75 -35.04
C PHE A 303 0.87 -6.12 -35.39
N ARG A 304 -0.40 -6.36 -35.03
CA ARG A 304 -1.10 -7.61 -35.37
C ARG A 304 -1.18 -7.79 -36.90
N GLN A 305 -1.49 -6.74 -37.63
CA GLN A 305 -1.56 -6.76 -39.10
C GLN A 305 -0.19 -7.04 -39.72
N TRP A 306 0.87 -6.40 -39.22
CA TRP A 306 2.24 -6.68 -39.65
C TRP A 306 2.62 -8.13 -39.38
N LYS A 307 2.34 -8.67 -38.18
CA LYS A 307 2.67 -10.07 -37.85
C LYS A 307 1.85 -11.09 -38.65
N LYS A 308 0.61 -10.76 -39.02
CA LYS A 308 -0.21 -11.61 -39.89
C LYS A 308 0.26 -11.63 -41.35
N THR A 309 0.66 -10.48 -41.89
CA THR A 309 0.96 -10.32 -43.32
C THR A 309 2.45 -10.40 -43.66
N ASN A 310 3.31 -10.17 -42.67
CA ASN A 310 4.75 -10.00 -42.81
C ASN A 310 5.19 -8.98 -43.89
N SER A 311 4.33 -8.00 -44.23
CA SER A 311 4.57 -7.00 -45.26
C SER A 311 5.41 -5.82 -44.75
N ASP A 312 6.36 -5.36 -45.57
CA ASP A 312 7.20 -4.19 -45.28
C ASP A 312 6.39 -2.88 -45.17
N ALA A 313 5.27 -2.77 -45.89
CA ALA A 313 4.38 -1.62 -45.79
C ALA A 313 3.74 -1.54 -44.39
N ASN A 314 3.20 -2.67 -43.91
CA ASN A 314 2.61 -2.77 -42.58
C ASN A 314 3.66 -2.62 -41.46
N LYS A 315 4.90 -3.10 -41.71
CA LYS A 315 6.04 -2.86 -40.81
C LYS A 315 6.33 -1.36 -40.70
N LYS A 316 6.44 -0.65 -41.82
CA LYS A 316 6.69 0.80 -41.87
C LYS A 316 5.59 1.58 -41.15
N GLU A 317 4.32 1.22 -41.37
CA GLU A 317 3.18 1.81 -40.67
C GLU A 317 3.27 1.61 -39.15
N TYR A 318 3.55 0.39 -38.69
CA TYR A 318 3.74 0.09 -37.28
C TYR A 318 4.83 0.97 -36.65
N TYR A 319 5.99 1.10 -37.29
CA TYR A 319 7.08 1.95 -36.78
C TYR A 319 6.72 3.44 -36.80
N ASN A 320 6.00 3.92 -37.82
CA ASN A 320 5.50 5.30 -37.86
C ASN A 320 4.58 5.60 -36.67
N ILE A 321 3.61 4.72 -36.40
CA ILE A 321 2.72 4.86 -35.23
C ILE A 321 3.51 4.76 -33.92
N LYS A 322 4.51 3.87 -33.85
CA LYS A 322 5.41 3.75 -32.70
C LYS A 322 6.15 5.07 -32.42
N HIS A 323 6.59 5.79 -33.45
CA HIS A 323 7.18 7.13 -33.32
C HIS A 323 6.17 8.18 -32.84
N LEU A 324 4.99 8.23 -33.47
CA LEU A 324 3.93 9.16 -33.08
C LEU A 324 3.49 8.97 -31.63
N LEU A 325 3.36 7.72 -31.17
CA LEU A 325 3.00 7.40 -29.79
C LEU A 325 4.03 7.94 -28.79
N ASN A 326 5.32 7.74 -29.04
CA ASN A 326 6.38 8.24 -28.16
C ASN A 326 6.36 9.77 -28.05
N ASN A 327 6.12 10.46 -29.17
CA ASN A 327 5.97 11.92 -29.16
C ASN A 327 4.70 12.36 -28.40
N SER A 328 3.58 11.67 -28.60
CA SER A 328 2.32 11.96 -27.90
C SER A 328 2.44 11.77 -26.39
N LEU A 329 3.10 10.70 -25.94
CA LEU A 329 3.38 10.47 -24.50
C LEU A 329 4.26 11.58 -23.90
N ARG A 330 5.27 12.04 -24.65
CA ARG A 330 6.11 13.17 -24.24
C ARG A 330 5.29 14.46 -24.11
N ASN A 331 4.40 14.72 -25.05
CA ASN A 331 3.50 15.88 -25.02
C ASN A 331 2.54 15.82 -23.83
N ASP A 332 1.88 14.67 -23.61
CA ASP A 332 1.01 14.45 -22.45
C ASP A 332 1.75 14.73 -21.12
N ARG A 333 3.03 14.36 -21.03
CA ARG A 333 3.86 14.64 -19.86
C ARG A 333 4.13 16.15 -19.68
N ILE A 334 4.48 16.85 -20.76
CA ILE A 334 4.73 18.30 -20.74
C ILE A 334 3.46 19.06 -20.37
N GLU A 335 2.33 18.73 -20.99
CA GLU A 335 1.04 19.36 -20.69
C GLU A 335 0.62 19.17 -19.23
N ARG A 336 0.86 17.99 -18.66
CA ARG A 336 0.58 17.70 -17.25
C ARG A 336 1.43 18.57 -16.32
N LEU A 337 2.69 18.78 -16.68
CA LEU A 337 3.57 19.71 -15.97
C LEU A 337 3.04 21.15 -16.08
N ASN A 338 2.71 21.61 -17.29
CA ASN A 338 2.18 22.95 -17.52
C ASN A 338 0.88 23.21 -16.74
N ARG A 339 -0.06 22.26 -16.75
CA ARG A 339 -1.29 22.33 -15.94
C ARG A 339 -0.99 22.41 -14.44
N THR A 340 0.01 21.67 -13.98
CA THR A 340 0.45 21.72 -12.59
C THR A 340 1.04 23.09 -12.24
N MET A 341 1.89 23.65 -13.10
CA MET A 341 2.49 24.98 -12.90
C MET A 341 1.43 26.08 -12.92
N ALA A 342 0.53 26.08 -13.91
CA ALA A 342 -0.59 27.02 -13.98
C ALA A 342 -1.45 26.99 -12.71
N SER A 343 -1.74 25.79 -12.18
CA SER A 343 -2.47 25.64 -10.92
C SER A 343 -1.72 26.21 -9.72
N LEU A 344 -0.39 26.10 -9.68
CA LEU A 344 0.43 26.70 -8.61
C LEU A 344 0.44 28.23 -8.72
N CYS A 345 0.61 28.78 -9.92
CA CYS A 345 0.56 30.22 -10.16
C CYS A 345 -0.80 30.82 -9.77
N ALA A 346 -1.91 30.19 -10.18
CA ALA A 346 -3.27 30.59 -9.78
C ALA A 346 -3.48 30.56 -8.25
N ASN A 347 -2.75 29.70 -7.55
CA ASN A 347 -2.75 29.62 -6.08
C ASN A 347 -1.65 30.47 -5.43
N LYS A 348 -1.16 31.52 -6.13
CA LYS A 348 -0.12 32.45 -5.66
C LYS A 348 1.12 31.74 -5.12
N MET A 349 1.49 30.61 -5.74
CA MET A 349 2.61 29.77 -5.31
C MET A 349 2.60 29.44 -3.81
N ASN A 350 1.43 29.14 -3.24
CA ASN A 350 1.32 28.74 -1.84
C ASN A 350 2.37 27.69 -1.47
N SER A 351 3.23 28.02 -0.50
CA SER A 351 4.40 27.22 -0.10
C SER A 351 4.05 25.74 0.14
N SER A 352 2.95 25.45 0.84
CA SER A 352 2.51 24.08 1.10
C SER A 352 2.19 23.30 -0.19
N LYS A 353 1.52 23.93 -1.15
CA LYS A 353 1.19 23.34 -2.46
C LYS A 353 2.42 23.17 -3.36
N VAL A 354 3.34 24.14 -3.35
CA VAL A 354 4.62 24.06 -4.07
C VAL A 354 5.44 22.90 -3.53
N TRP A 355 5.67 22.85 -2.22
CA TRP A 355 6.39 21.74 -1.59
C TRP A 355 5.70 20.40 -1.78
N ALA A 356 4.36 20.34 -1.79
CA ALA A 356 3.64 19.12 -2.12
C ALA A 356 3.90 18.64 -3.56
N THR A 357 4.06 19.57 -4.49
CA THR A 357 4.39 19.29 -5.89
C THR A 357 5.84 18.85 -6.05
N VAL A 358 6.79 19.58 -5.46
CA VAL A 358 8.21 19.19 -5.42
C VAL A 358 8.38 17.79 -4.84
N ARG A 359 7.70 17.48 -3.73
CA ARG A 359 7.74 16.14 -3.11
C ARG A 359 7.23 15.02 -4.03
N LYS A 360 6.27 15.31 -4.94
CA LYS A 360 5.81 14.32 -5.94
C LYS A 360 6.89 14.03 -6.97
N PHE A 361 7.64 15.04 -7.42
CA PHE A 361 8.74 14.85 -8.37
C PHE A 361 9.93 14.13 -7.74
N TYR A 362 10.23 14.44 -6.48
CA TYR A 362 11.29 13.76 -5.73
C TYR A 362 10.90 12.36 -5.21
N ASN A 363 9.67 11.89 -5.44
CA ASN A 363 9.14 10.61 -4.95
C ASN A 363 9.36 10.35 -3.44
N LYS A 364 9.57 11.40 -2.61
CA LYS A 364 9.93 11.25 -1.17
C LYS A 364 8.84 10.61 -0.31
N ARG A 365 7.60 10.52 -0.80
CA ARG A 365 6.54 9.72 -0.18
C ARG A 365 6.45 8.38 -0.90
N MET A 366 7.33 7.45 -0.57
CA MET A 366 6.88 6.06 -0.58
C MET A 366 5.78 5.99 0.47
N LYS A 367 4.57 5.55 0.09
CA LYS A 367 3.75 4.82 1.05
C LYS A 367 4.64 3.67 1.48
N GLN A 368 4.89 3.56 2.78
CA GLN A 368 5.75 2.51 3.35
C GLN A 368 5.40 1.21 2.63
N SER A 369 6.34 0.64 1.90
CA SER A 369 6.20 -0.74 1.45
C SER A 369 6.14 -1.54 2.74
N ASN A 370 4.99 -2.15 3.04
CA ASN A 370 4.96 -3.19 4.04
C ASN A 370 5.99 -4.21 3.59
N SER A 371 7.06 -4.34 4.35
CA SER A 371 7.95 -5.48 4.17
C SER A 371 7.08 -6.73 4.21
N GLY A 372 7.19 -7.60 3.21
CA GLY A 372 6.38 -8.81 3.18
C GLY A 372 6.60 -9.67 4.41
N THR A 373 7.82 -9.65 4.96
CA THR A 373 8.18 -10.27 6.23
C THR A 373 8.79 -9.24 7.19
N LEU A 374 8.35 -9.26 8.45
CA LEU A 374 8.91 -8.50 9.56
C LEU A 374 9.64 -9.47 10.50
N SER A 375 10.77 -9.09 11.07
CA SER A 375 11.58 -9.92 11.95
C SER A 375 11.92 -9.21 13.25
N TYR A 376 11.88 -9.95 14.35
CA TYR A 376 12.29 -9.52 15.68
C TYR A 376 12.79 -10.73 16.48
N GLN A 377 14.00 -10.67 17.05
CA GLN A 377 14.61 -11.76 17.84
C GLN A 377 14.45 -13.16 17.19
N ASN A 378 14.76 -13.27 15.89
CA ASN A 378 14.62 -14.48 15.06
C ASN A 378 13.18 -14.98 14.78
N ILE A 379 12.15 -14.33 15.34
CA ILE A 379 10.76 -14.58 14.98
C ILE A 379 10.45 -13.75 13.72
N THR A 380 9.82 -14.39 12.74
CA THR A 380 9.38 -13.74 11.49
C THR A 380 7.86 -13.72 11.42
N ALA A 381 7.33 -12.65 10.85
CA ALA A 381 5.90 -12.38 10.73
C ALA A 381 5.58 -11.92 9.30
N SER A 382 4.66 -12.60 8.63
CA SER A 382 4.31 -12.35 7.22
C SER A 382 2.91 -11.77 7.07
N THR A 383 1.96 -12.18 7.91
CA THR A 383 0.58 -11.65 7.89
C THR A 383 0.45 -10.33 8.67
N ASP A 384 -0.59 -9.54 8.40
CA ASP A 384 -0.83 -8.27 9.10
C ASP A 384 -1.07 -8.48 10.61
N LEU A 385 -1.74 -9.58 10.99
CA LEU A 385 -1.97 -9.95 12.40
C LEU A 385 -0.68 -10.35 13.10
N GLU A 386 0.13 -11.22 12.48
CA GLU A 386 1.44 -11.60 13.03
C GLU A 386 2.34 -10.38 13.21
N LYS A 387 2.34 -9.47 12.22
CA LYS A 387 3.12 -8.23 12.28
C LYS A 387 2.66 -7.36 13.44
N ALA A 388 1.35 -7.19 13.62
CA ALA A 388 0.79 -6.41 14.73
C ALA A 388 1.21 -6.99 16.09
N ASN A 389 1.12 -8.31 16.26
CA ASN A 389 1.55 -9.00 17.48
C ASN A 389 3.06 -8.87 17.71
N LEU A 390 3.87 -9.03 16.65
CA LEU A 390 5.32 -8.90 16.73
C LEU A 390 5.73 -7.48 17.16
N PHE A 391 5.04 -6.46 16.65
CA PHE A 391 5.23 -5.08 17.10
C PHE A 391 4.81 -4.89 18.57
N ALA A 392 3.68 -5.47 18.99
CA ALA A 392 3.24 -5.40 20.38
C ALA A 392 4.29 -5.99 21.32
N SER A 393 4.78 -7.19 21.04
CA SER A 393 5.85 -7.83 21.82
C SER A 393 7.15 -7.02 21.81
N TYR A 394 7.55 -6.44 20.67
CA TYR A 394 8.71 -5.56 20.61
C TYR A 394 8.54 -4.33 21.52
N PHE A 395 7.38 -3.68 21.48
CA PHE A 395 7.16 -2.48 22.28
C PHE A 395 7.12 -2.76 23.77
N GLU A 396 6.43 -3.83 24.17
CA GLU A 396 6.38 -4.30 25.55
C GLU A 396 7.79 -4.59 26.08
N ASN A 397 8.58 -5.34 25.32
CA ASN A 397 9.87 -5.85 25.79
C ASN A 397 11.07 -4.90 25.61
N GLU A 398 11.01 -3.91 24.71
CA GLU A 398 12.19 -3.08 24.38
C GLU A 398 11.99 -1.57 24.55
N ILE A 399 10.74 -1.09 24.42
CA ILE A 399 10.43 0.34 24.53
C ILE A 399 9.83 0.66 25.89
N PHE A 400 8.93 -0.20 26.37
CA PHE A 400 8.23 -0.03 27.63
C PHE A 400 8.86 -0.86 28.77
N ILE A 401 10.16 -1.19 28.65
CA ILE A 401 10.92 -1.94 29.67
C ILE A 401 10.73 -1.33 31.06
N GLU A 402 10.23 -2.17 31.97
CA GLU A 402 10.34 -1.94 33.40
C GLU A 402 11.81 -2.16 33.80
N LYS A 403 12.48 -1.09 34.26
CA LYS A 403 13.92 -1.18 34.60
C LYS A 403 14.16 -2.29 35.64
N PRO A 404 15.26 -3.05 35.58
CA PRO A 404 15.49 -4.26 36.39
C PRO A 404 15.51 -4.06 37.93
N ASN A 405 15.53 -2.82 38.43
CA ASN A 405 15.42 -2.49 39.86
C ASN A 405 14.14 -1.73 40.21
N GLN A 406 13.14 -1.80 39.34
CA GLN A 406 11.86 -1.14 39.48
C GLN A 406 10.80 -2.23 39.47
N LEU A 407 10.01 -2.34 40.55
CA LEU A 407 8.81 -3.19 40.60
C LEU A 407 7.98 -2.99 39.32
N PRO A 408 7.17 -3.96 38.88
CA PRO A 408 6.30 -3.73 37.74
C PRO A 408 5.53 -2.41 37.86
N PHE A 409 5.32 -1.66 36.77
CA PHE A 409 4.72 -0.32 36.83
C PHE A 409 3.39 -0.36 37.57
N GLN A 410 2.62 -1.42 37.34
CA GLN A 410 1.35 -1.64 38.02
C GLN A 410 1.50 -1.90 39.53
N ASP A 411 2.57 -2.57 39.96
CA ASP A 411 2.91 -2.79 41.37
C ASP A 411 3.49 -1.53 42.03
N GLN A 412 4.28 -0.73 41.30
CA GLN A 412 4.73 0.59 41.77
C GLN A 412 3.56 1.54 41.97
N VAL A 413 2.68 1.62 40.98
CA VAL A 413 1.45 2.41 41.06
C VAL A 413 0.60 1.90 42.21
N SER A 414 0.38 0.59 42.34
CA SER A 414 -0.39 0.01 43.44
C SER A 414 0.24 0.31 44.80
N ARG A 415 1.57 0.20 44.93
CA ARG A 415 2.31 0.51 46.17
C ARG A 415 2.21 2.00 46.51
N GLN A 416 2.42 2.90 45.55
CA GLN A 416 2.28 4.34 45.73
C GLN A 416 0.84 4.73 46.06
N VAL A 417 -0.14 4.17 45.34
CA VAL A 417 -1.57 4.35 45.63
C VAL A 417 -1.91 3.86 47.02
N ASN A 418 -1.37 2.72 47.47
CA ASN A 418 -1.59 2.21 48.82
C ASN A 418 -0.92 3.08 49.89
N LEU A 419 0.28 3.60 49.64
CA LEU A 419 0.96 4.56 50.51
C LEU A 419 0.17 5.87 50.62
N ILE A 420 -0.32 6.39 49.48
CA ILE A 420 -1.18 7.59 49.41
C ILE A 420 -2.50 7.33 50.14
N LYS A 421 -3.19 6.20 49.88
CA LYS A 421 -4.41 5.81 50.59
C LYS A 421 -4.19 5.69 52.10
N LYS A 422 -3.03 5.17 52.52
CA LYS A 422 -2.65 5.09 53.94
C LYS A 422 -2.41 6.49 54.54
N ARG A 423 -1.79 7.41 53.79
CA ARG A 423 -1.60 8.82 54.17
C ARG A 423 -2.93 9.59 54.25
N ILE A 424 -3.80 9.41 53.26
CA ILE A 424 -5.15 9.99 53.20
C ILE A 424 -6.04 9.46 54.34
N LYS A 425 -5.89 8.19 54.75
CA LYS A 425 -6.59 7.64 55.92
C LYS A 425 -6.13 8.25 57.25
N LEU A 426 -4.91 8.78 57.33
CA LEU A 426 -4.33 9.39 58.54
C LEU A 426 -4.64 10.89 58.62
N GLU A 427 -4.91 11.56 57.50
CA GLU A 427 -5.41 12.94 57.46
C GLU A 427 -6.94 12.93 57.63
N LYS A 428 -7.49 13.62 58.63
CA LYS A 428 -8.96 13.81 58.74
C LYS A 428 -9.47 14.42 57.43
N PRO A 429 -10.56 13.89 56.82
CA PRO A 429 -11.03 14.37 55.53
C PRO A 429 -11.55 15.80 55.69
N THR A 430 -10.75 16.78 55.29
CA THR A 430 -11.27 18.11 55.01
C THR A 430 -12.04 17.98 53.70
N ASN A 431 -13.37 17.96 53.81
CA ASN A 431 -14.34 17.54 52.79
C ASN A 431 -14.47 18.50 51.58
N LYS A 432 -13.40 19.18 51.17
CA LYS A 432 -13.38 20.01 49.95
C LYS A 432 -12.11 19.72 49.17
N SER A 433 -12.28 19.14 47.99
CA SER A 433 -11.24 19.13 46.96
C SER A 433 -10.67 20.54 46.83
N LYS A 434 -9.35 20.69 46.99
CA LYS A 434 -8.65 21.97 46.80
C LYS A 434 -8.59 22.38 45.32
N THR A 435 -8.96 21.50 44.39
CA THR A 435 -9.01 21.84 42.97
C THR A 435 -10.34 22.53 42.64
N PRO A 436 -10.33 23.74 42.07
CA PRO A 436 -11.54 24.37 41.58
C PRO A 436 -12.18 23.52 40.47
N PRO A 437 -13.50 23.51 40.34
CA PRO A 437 -14.18 22.79 39.27
C PRO A 437 -13.78 23.37 37.90
N ILE A 438 -13.67 22.49 36.91
CA ILE A 438 -13.50 22.88 35.51
C ILE A 438 -14.74 23.67 35.08
N THR A 439 -14.52 24.75 34.34
CA THR A 439 -15.59 25.65 33.89
C THR A 439 -15.84 25.54 32.39
N THR A 440 -17.08 25.87 31.96
CA THR A 440 -17.39 26.01 30.53
C THR A 440 -16.49 27.00 29.78
N LYS A 441 -15.95 28.03 30.44
CA LYS A 441 -15.06 29.02 29.81
C LYS A 441 -13.73 28.40 29.43
N GLU A 442 -13.14 27.60 30.32
CA GLU A 442 -11.89 26.88 30.07
C GLU A 442 -12.05 25.88 28.94
N ILE A 443 -13.15 25.10 28.96
CA ILE A 443 -13.46 24.13 27.89
C ILE A 443 -13.56 24.83 26.54
N LYS A 444 -14.31 25.94 26.44
CA LYS A 444 -14.43 26.70 25.19
C LYS A 444 -13.08 27.22 24.70
N ALA A 445 -12.21 27.67 25.60
CA ALA A 445 -10.87 28.15 25.24
C ALA A 445 -10.02 27.03 24.64
N ILE A 446 -10.02 25.85 25.27
CA ILE A 446 -9.27 24.67 24.80
C ILE A 446 -9.82 24.16 23.46
N LEU A 447 -11.14 24.01 23.32
CA LEU A 447 -11.78 23.51 22.10
C LEU A 447 -11.38 24.33 20.86
N LYS A 448 -11.25 25.65 20.99
CA LYS A 448 -10.82 26.54 19.89
C LYS A 448 -9.36 26.30 19.47
N GLN A 449 -8.50 25.92 20.41
CA GLN A 449 -7.05 25.78 20.21
C GLN A 449 -6.62 24.37 19.79
N LEU A 450 -7.52 23.38 19.79
CA LEU A 450 -7.19 22.00 19.45
C LEU A 450 -6.42 21.91 18.11
N PRO A 451 -5.34 21.12 18.01
CA PRO A 451 -4.70 20.89 16.72
C PRO A 451 -5.61 20.06 15.81
N ASN A 452 -5.44 20.16 14.49
CA ASN A 452 -6.09 19.21 13.59
C ASN A 452 -5.32 17.88 13.65
N SER A 453 -5.88 16.87 14.33
CA SER A 453 -5.32 15.52 14.45
C SER A 453 -6.25 14.47 13.85
N ALA A 454 -5.70 13.30 13.49
CA ALA A 454 -6.49 12.12 13.15
C ALA A 454 -7.19 11.58 14.41
N PRO A 455 -8.41 11.02 14.29
CA PRO A 455 -9.16 10.50 15.43
C PRO A 455 -8.52 9.22 16.00
N GLY A 456 -8.76 8.98 17.28
CA GLY A 456 -8.45 7.72 17.95
C GLY A 456 -9.52 6.64 17.72
N PRO A 457 -9.59 5.62 18.59
CA PRO A 457 -10.62 4.58 18.57
C PRO A 457 -12.06 5.12 18.65
N ASP A 458 -12.26 6.28 19.27
CA ASP A 458 -13.57 6.94 19.40
C ASP A 458 -14.15 7.53 18.09
N LEU A 459 -13.32 7.62 17.04
CA LEU A 459 -13.65 8.19 15.74
C LEU A 459 -13.99 9.69 15.76
N ILE A 460 -13.67 10.43 16.83
CA ILE A 460 -13.97 11.87 16.95
C ILE A 460 -12.78 12.69 16.44
N HIS A 461 -12.98 13.42 15.35
CA HIS A 461 -11.95 14.37 14.90
C HIS A 461 -12.07 15.67 15.67
N ASN A 462 -10.94 16.28 16.06
CA ASN A 462 -10.90 17.61 16.67
C ASN A 462 -11.66 18.72 15.90
N ARG A 463 -11.95 18.54 14.61
CA ARG A 463 -12.79 19.46 13.83
C ARG A 463 -14.25 19.42 14.24
N CYS A 464 -14.75 18.26 14.64
CA CYS A 464 -16.09 18.10 15.22
C CYS A 464 -16.17 18.85 16.56
N LEU A 465 -15.16 18.65 17.42
CA LEU A 465 -15.05 19.33 18.72
C LEU A 465 -14.91 20.86 18.59
N LYS A 466 -14.18 21.35 17.59
CA LYS A 466 -14.12 22.79 17.28
C LYS A 466 -15.46 23.37 16.82
N ASN A 467 -16.34 22.54 16.29
CA ASN A 467 -17.67 22.91 15.85
C ASN A 467 -18.71 22.70 16.97
N TYR A 468 -18.31 22.86 18.23
CA TYR A 468 -19.12 22.59 19.42
C TYR A 468 -20.40 23.42 19.49
N THR A 469 -21.37 22.91 20.25
CA THR A 469 -22.57 23.63 20.70
C THR A 469 -22.46 24.00 22.18
N SER A 470 -23.37 24.85 22.67
CA SER A 470 -23.46 25.16 24.10
C SER A 470 -23.75 23.91 24.93
N ALA A 471 -24.65 23.05 24.46
CA ALA A 471 -24.99 21.79 25.12
C ALA A 471 -23.74 20.91 25.27
N LEU A 472 -22.97 20.70 24.19
CA LEU A 472 -21.75 19.88 24.25
C LEU A 472 -20.78 20.37 25.34
N VAL A 473 -20.59 21.70 25.45
CA VAL A 473 -19.70 22.27 26.45
C VAL A 473 -20.19 21.97 27.87
N GLN A 474 -21.50 22.01 28.12
CA GLN A 474 -22.06 21.70 29.44
C GLN A 474 -21.92 20.20 29.77
N HIS A 475 -22.16 19.31 28.81
CA HIS A 475 -21.92 17.87 28.98
C HIS A 475 -20.45 17.56 29.28
N LEU A 476 -19.52 18.23 28.59
CA LEU A 476 -18.08 18.10 28.84
C LEU A 476 -17.68 18.61 30.23
N GLU A 477 -18.22 19.74 30.67
CA GLU A 477 -17.99 20.27 32.03
C GLU A 477 -18.44 19.28 33.09
N LYS A 478 -19.63 18.72 32.93
CA LYS A 478 -20.19 17.73 33.87
C LYS A 478 -19.31 16.49 33.95
N ILE A 479 -18.98 15.88 32.80
CA ILE A 479 -18.23 14.63 32.79
C ILE A 479 -16.80 14.81 33.27
N PHE A 480 -16.11 15.90 32.92
CA PHE A 480 -14.75 16.16 33.40
C PHE A 480 -14.70 16.36 34.91
N ASN A 481 -15.65 17.11 35.48
CA ASN A 481 -15.72 17.28 36.93
C ASN A 481 -16.10 15.96 37.63
N ALA A 482 -16.98 15.15 37.05
CA ALA A 482 -17.31 13.82 37.58
C ALA A 482 -16.09 12.88 37.59
N ILE A 483 -15.29 12.88 36.52
CA ILE A 483 -14.05 12.10 36.41
C ILE A 483 -13.05 12.51 37.48
N ILE A 484 -12.85 13.82 37.71
CA ILE A 484 -11.94 14.33 38.74
C ILE A 484 -12.43 13.94 40.14
N ASN A 485 -13.73 14.11 40.42
CA ASN A 485 -14.30 13.83 41.73
C ASN A 485 -14.29 12.33 42.07
N LEU A 486 -14.58 11.47 41.10
CA LEU A 486 -14.63 10.01 41.29
C LEU A 486 -13.28 9.32 41.05
N GLY A 487 -12.30 10.04 40.49
CA GLY A 487 -10.98 9.49 40.16
C GLY A 487 -11.01 8.39 39.10
N HIS A 488 -12.04 8.36 38.23
CA HIS A 488 -12.24 7.31 37.24
C HIS A 488 -12.14 7.85 35.81
N ILE A 489 -11.06 7.48 35.10
CA ILE A 489 -10.91 7.78 33.68
C ILE A 489 -11.62 6.68 32.85
N PRO A 490 -12.47 7.04 31.88
CA PRO A 490 -13.18 6.09 31.02
C PRO A 490 -12.24 5.11 30.33
N GLY A 491 -12.67 3.86 30.17
CA GLY A 491 -11.90 2.80 29.52
C GLY A 491 -11.54 3.15 28.07
N GLU A 492 -12.47 3.73 27.31
CA GLU A 492 -12.25 4.12 25.91
C GLU A 492 -11.16 5.20 25.73
N TRP A 493 -10.99 6.09 26.73
CA TRP A 493 -9.98 7.15 26.70
C TRP A 493 -8.57 6.64 27.03
N LYS A 494 -8.45 5.39 27.51
CA LYS A 494 -7.17 4.71 27.75
C LYS A 494 -6.71 3.90 26.52
N LYS A 495 -7.55 3.79 25.48
CA LYS A 495 -7.23 3.07 24.25
C LYS A 495 -6.61 4.02 23.23
N ALA A 496 -5.69 3.50 22.42
CA ALA A 496 -5.08 4.23 21.32
C ALA A 496 -4.92 3.35 20.08
N ASN A 497 -5.05 3.96 18.90
CA ASN A 497 -4.61 3.36 17.66
C ASN A 497 -3.12 3.66 17.45
N ILE A 498 -2.28 2.63 17.39
CA ILE A 498 -0.84 2.80 17.16
C ILE A 498 -0.55 2.79 15.65
N ILE A 499 -0.02 3.91 15.14
CA ILE A 499 0.46 4.02 13.76
C ILE A 499 1.99 3.92 13.76
N LEU A 500 2.51 3.05 12.90
CA LEU A 500 3.94 2.76 12.81
C LEU A 500 4.60 3.55 11.69
N LEU A 501 5.60 4.36 12.04
CA LEU A 501 6.38 5.13 11.09
C LEU A 501 7.80 4.61 10.94
N LEU A 502 8.14 4.08 9.76
CA LEU A 502 9.50 3.68 9.43
C LEU A 502 10.48 4.86 9.57
N LYS A 503 11.56 4.66 10.31
CA LYS A 503 12.67 5.61 10.45
C LYS A 503 13.37 5.76 9.09
N PRO A 504 13.79 6.98 8.69
CA PRO A 504 14.47 7.19 7.42
C PRO A 504 15.70 6.28 7.26
N LYS A 505 15.82 5.63 6.10
CA LYS A 505 16.96 4.76 5.72
C LYS A 505 17.18 3.54 6.62
N LYS A 506 16.21 3.17 7.46
CA LYS A 506 16.29 1.95 8.28
C LYS A 506 15.62 0.78 7.55
N ASP A 507 16.00 -0.43 7.94
CA ASP A 507 15.51 -1.65 7.32
C ASP A 507 14.03 -1.89 7.69
N GLN A 508 13.19 -1.94 6.67
CA GLN A 508 11.75 -2.18 6.78
C GLN A 508 11.40 -3.59 7.28
N LYS A 509 12.33 -4.56 7.18
CA LYS A 509 12.18 -5.92 7.71
C LYS A 509 12.33 -5.98 9.23
N ASN A 510 12.92 -4.97 9.88
CA ASN A 510 13.16 -5.00 11.32
C ASN A 510 12.12 -4.16 12.09
N SER A 511 11.47 -4.73 13.11
CA SER A 511 10.49 -4.03 13.94
C SER A 511 11.06 -2.80 14.67
N SER A 512 12.34 -2.84 15.09
CA SER A 512 13.03 -1.71 15.75
C SER A 512 13.22 -0.48 14.85
N SER A 513 13.04 -0.64 13.53
CA SER A 513 13.13 0.45 12.56
C SER A 513 11.92 1.37 12.57
N TYR A 514 10.84 1.03 13.29
CA TYR A 514 9.60 1.79 13.30
C TYR A 514 9.48 2.66 14.57
N ARG A 515 8.74 3.76 14.45
CA ARG A 515 8.34 4.63 15.57
C ARG A 515 6.83 4.51 15.79
N PRO A 516 6.36 4.19 17.00
CA PRO A 516 4.94 4.23 17.30
C PRO A 516 4.45 5.67 17.45
N ILE A 517 3.31 5.99 16.84
CA ILE A 517 2.52 7.19 17.11
C ILE A 517 1.17 6.71 17.65
N SER A 518 0.86 7.07 18.88
CA SER A 518 -0.43 6.76 19.51
C SER A 518 -1.45 7.83 19.16
N LEU A 519 -2.57 7.42 18.55
CA LEU A 519 -3.77 8.23 18.39
C LEU A 519 -4.75 7.87 19.50
N LEU A 520 -4.79 8.69 20.54
CA LEU A 520 -5.73 8.56 21.66
C LEU A 520 -7.12 9.04 21.25
N SER A 521 -8.14 8.47 21.89
CA SER A 521 -9.51 9.00 21.90
C SER A 521 -9.56 10.38 22.56
#